data_AF-A0A8T5E877-F1
#
_entry.id   AF-A0A8T5E877-F1
#
_cell.length_a   1.000
_cell.length_b   1.000
_cell.length_c   1.000
_cell.angle_alpha   90.00
_cell.angle_beta   90.00
_cell.angle_gamma   90.00
#
_symmetry.space_group_name_H-M   'P 1'
#
loop_
_entity.id
_entity.type
_entity.pdbx_description
1 polymer ?
#
loop_
_entity_poly.entity_id
_entity_poly.type
_entity_poly.pdbx_seq_one_letter_code
_entity_poly.pdbx_strand_id
1 'polypeptide(L)'
;MIKITKTQRLILYSLGQFYKSLNQPLSEKHLKLRTSKIAFIELLLSSRIMGKQERALYKNLETLEDKKLIEYHNRKIKLTEKGVKIIDKINKEVKQFNNVKEYFKEVKKPKRKLQTTIS
;
A
#
# COMPACT_ATOMS: atom_id res chain seq x y z
N MET A 1 -0.06 15.00 -13.80
CA MET A 1 0.15 13.87 -12.87
C MET A 1 -0.85 13.97 -11.73
N ILE A 2 -1.57 12.90 -11.37
CA ILE A 2 -2.58 12.98 -10.29
C ILE A 2 -1.87 13.23 -8.97
N LYS A 3 -2.24 14.32 -8.29
CA LYS A 3 -1.76 14.62 -6.95
C LYS A 3 -2.59 13.85 -5.93
N ILE A 4 -1.94 12.93 -5.23
CA ILE A 4 -2.45 12.24 -4.04
C ILE A 4 -1.47 12.44 -2.89
N THR A 5 -1.99 12.56 -1.67
CA THR A 5 -1.18 12.77 -0.46
C THR A 5 -0.41 11.50 -0.09
N LYS A 6 0.61 11.61 0.78
CA LYS A 6 1.32 10.44 1.32
C LYS A 6 0.37 9.43 1.96
N THR A 7 -0.61 9.92 2.73
CA THR A 7 -1.65 9.08 3.36
C THR A 7 -2.50 8.35 2.32
N GLN A 8 -2.94 9.04 1.27
CA GLN A 8 -3.73 8.43 0.19
C GLN A 8 -2.92 7.39 -0.58
N ARG A 9 -1.63 7.65 -0.82
CA ARG A 9 -0.70 6.67 -1.41
C ARG A 9 -0.59 5.43 -0.53
N LEU A 10 -0.43 5.61 0.78
CA LEU A 10 -0.33 4.51 1.74
C LEU A 10 -1.63 3.69 1.78
N ILE A 11 -2.80 4.32 1.79
CA ILE A 11 -4.10 3.64 1.76
C ILE A 11 -4.25 2.84 0.47
N LEU A 12 -3.95 3.46 -0.68
CA LEU A 12 -4.05 2.80 -1.99
C LEU A 12 -3.07 1.62 -2.12
N TYR A 13 -1.83 1.80 -1.65
CA TYR A 13 -0.84 0.73 -1.57
C TYR A 13 -1.30 -0.42 -0.66
N SER A 14 -1.84 -0.08 0.51
CA SER A 14 -2.36 -1.07 1.47
C SER A 14 -3.50 -1.89 0.87
N LEU A 15 -4.39 -1.27 0.09
CA LEU A 15 -5.45 -1.97 -0.63
C LEU A 15 -4.89 -2.96 -1.66
N GLY A 16 -3.84 -2.57 -2.39
CA GLY A 16 -3.13 -3.45 -3.31
C GLY A 16 -2.50 -4.64 -2.61
N GLN A 17 -1.79 -4.42 -1.50
CA GLN A 17 -1.19 -5.50 -0.71
C GLN A 17 -2.24 -6.43 -0.09
N PHE A 18 -3.33 -5.86 0.41
CA PHE A 18 -4.46 -6.61 0.94
C PHE A 18 -5.04 -7.55 -0.12
N TYR A 19 -5.30 -7.06 -1.34
CA TYR A 19 -5.79 -7.91 -2.41
C TYR A 19 -4.78 -8.94 -2.91
N LYS A 20 -3.50 -8.60 -2.91
CA LYS A 20 -2.45 -9.58 -3.24
C LYS A 20 -2.44 -10.71 -2.22
N SER A 21 -2.47 -10.39 -0.93
CA SER A 21 -2.49 -11.36 0.17
C SER A 21 -3.73 -12.24 0.14
N LEU A 22 -4.93 -11.65 0.02
CA LEU A 22 -6.19 -12.41 0.01
C LEU A 22 -6.36 -13.32 -1.21
N ASN A 23 -5.88 -12.90 -2.39
CA ASN A 23 -6.09 -13.65 -3.63
C ASN A 23 -4.94 -14.61 -3.96
N GLN A 24 -3.80 -14.52 -3.27
CA GLN A 24 -2.67 -15.43 -3.49
C GLN A 24 -3.07 -16.92 -3.33
N PRO A 25 -3.86 -17.33 -2.33
CA PRO A 25 -4.32 -18.73 -2.21
C PRO A 25 -5.38 -19.14 -3.25
N LEU A 26 -5.90 -18.19 -4.02
CA LEU A 26 -7.02 -18.38 -4.96
C LEU A 26 -6.59 -18.27 -6.43
N SER A 27 -5.31 -18.01 -6.69
CA SER A 27 -4.75 -17.85 -8.04
C SER A 27 -5.02 -19.05 -8.92
N GLU A 28 -4.91 -20.26 -8.37
CA GLU A 28 -5.13 -21.54 -9.05
C GLU A 28 -6.61 -21.83 -9.31
N LYS A 29 -7.52 -21.17 -8.59
CA LYS A 29 -8.96 -21.46 -8.62
C LYS A 29 -9.75 -20.51 -9.54
N HIS A 30 -9.08 -19.61 -10.26
CA HIS A 30 -9.71 -18.51 -11.02
C HIS A 30 -10.68 -17.63 -10.21
N LEU A 31 -10.59 -17.68 -8.88
CA LEU A 31 -11.44 -16.91 -7.97
C LEU A 31 -10.75 -15.61 -7.55
N LYS A 32 -11.54 -14.54 -7.40
CA LYS A 32 -11.06 -13.25 -6.86
C LYS A 32 -11.98 -12.77 -5.77
N LEU A 33 -11.47 -12.70 -4.55
CA LEU A 33 -12.12 -12.05 -3.42
C LEU A 33 -12.09 -10.54 -3.60
N ARG A 34 -13.22 -9.92 -3.28
CA ARG A 34 -13.41 -8.48 -3.15
C ARG A 34 -13.96 -8.19 -1.76
N THR A 35 -13.54 -7.08 -1.16
CA THR A 35 -13.96 -6.69 0.18
C THR A 35 -14.87 -5.47 0.18
N SER A 36 -15.50 -5.17 1.31
CA SER A 36 -16.23 -3.92 1.53
C SER A 36 -15.32 -2.81 2.05
N LYS A 37 -15.78 -1.55 1.98
CA LYS A 37 -15.06 -0.40 2.57
C LYS A 37 -14.85 -0.59 4.08
N ILE A 38 -15.90 -1.04 4.78
CA ILE A 38 -15.91 -1.26 6.24
C ILE A 38 -14.81 -2.28 6.62
N ALA A 39 -14.85 -3.47 6.02
CA ALA A 39 -13.89 -4.53 6.35
C ALA A 39 -12.43 -4.12 6.04
N PHE A 40 -12.22 -3.35 4.97
CA PHE A 40 -10.88 -2.81 4.69
C PHE A 40 -10.43 -1.79 5.74
N ILE A 41 -11.33 -0.91 6.18
CA ILE A 41 -11.04 0.10 7.22
C ILE A 41 -10.75 -0.55 8.57
N GLU A 42 -11.55 -1.54 8.98
CA GLU A 42 -11.33 -2.30 10.21
C GLU A 42 -9.94 -2.93 10.24
N LEU A 43 -9.50 -3.49 9.10
CA LEU A 43 -8.16 -4.06 8.96
C LEU A 43 -7.05 -3.00 9.03
N LEU A 44 -7.26 -1.83 8.44
CA LEU A 44 -6.30 -0.73 8.55
C LEU A 44 -6.17 -0.23 9.99
N LEU A 45 -7.28 -0.13 10.71
CA LEU A 45 -7.30 0.28 12.11
C LEU A 45 -6.65 -0.77 13.01
N SER A 46 -6.95 -2.06 12.79
CA SER A 46 -6.38 -3.16 13.58
C SER A 46 -4.86 -3.30 13.39
N SER A 47 -4.33 -2.93 12.22
CA SER A 47 -2.89 -2.94 11.96
C SER A 47 -2.09 -2.02 12.89
N ARG A 48 -2.71 -0.97 13.43
CA ARG A 48 -2.07 0.15 14.16
C ARG A 48 -0.96 0.89 13.37
N ILE A 49 -0.75 0.54 12.09
CA ILE A 49 0.20 1.22 11.19
C ILE A 49 -0.37 2.56 10.74
N MET A 50 -1.70 2.63 10.59
CA MET A 50 -2.40 3.85 10.20
C MET A 50 -2.74 4.70 11.42
N GLY A 51 -2.03 5.82 11.61
CA GLY A 51 -2.33 6.83 12.63
C GLY A 51 -3.57 7.70 12.31
N LYS A 52 -4.62 7.13 11.71
CA LYS A 52 -5.83 7.84 11.29
C LYS A 52 -7.08 7.23 11.89
N GLN A 53 -7.98 8.09 12.34
CA GLN A 53 -9.32 7.70 12.79
C GLN A 53 -10.16 7.17 11.62
N GLU A 54 -11.14 6.34 11.94
CA GLU A 54 -12.08 5.71 10.99
C GLU A 54 -12.67 6.72 9.99
N ARG A 55 -13.25 7.82 10.47
CA ARG A 55 -13.85 8.87 9.62
C ARG A 55 -12.85 9.47 8.63
N ALA A 56 -11.58 9.61 9.03
CA ALA A 56 -10.54 10.08 8.14
C ALA A 56 -10.20 9.04 7.07
N LEU A 57 -10.25 7.73 7.39
CA LEU A 57 -10.05 6.67 6.40
C LEU A 57 -11.18 6.64 5.37
N TYR A 58 -12.44 6.76 5.78
CA TYR A 58 -13.57 6.90 4.85
C TYR A 58 -13.39 8.06 3.88
N LYS A 59 -13.10 9.25 4.40
CA LYS A 59 -12.89 10.44 3.57
C LYS A 59 -11.73 10.26 2.57
N ASN A 60 -10.68 9.54 2.96
CA ASN A 60 -9.59 9.23 2.05
C ASN A 60 -10.02 8.24 0.96
N LEU A 61 -10.84 7.23 1.28
CA LEU A 61 -11.39 6.31 0.27
C LEU A 61 -12.31 7.05 -0.70
N GLU A 62 -13.21 7.92 -0.22
CA GLU A 62 -14.04 8.78 -1.06
C GLU A 62 -13.17 9.62 -2.01
N THR A 63 -12.12 10.26 -1.49
CA THR A 63 -11.20 11.04 -2.34
C THR A 63 -10.49 10.18 -3.38
N LEU A 64 -10.16 8.93 -3.07
CA LEU A 64 -9.56 7.99 -4.03
C LEU A 64 -10.56 7.55 -5.10
N GLU A 65 -11.82 7.41 -4.73
CA GLU A 65 -12.94 7.10 -5.63
C GLU A 65 -13.22 8.27 -6.59
N ASP A 66 -13.30 9.50 -6.07
CA ASP A 66 -13.45 10.73 -6.89
C ASP A 66 -12.32 10.89 -7.92
N LYS A 67 -11.10 10.48 -7.54
CA LYS A 67 -9.93 10.48 -8.43
C LYS A 67 -9.93 9.34 -9.45
N LYS A 68 -10.95 8.47 -9.42
CA LYS A 68 -11.11 7.26 -10.23
C LYS A 68 -9.97 6.26 -10.04
N LEU A 69 -9.41 6.17 -8.83
CA LEU A 69 -8.35 5.21 -8.48
C LEU A 69 -8.92 3.92 -7.89
N ILE A 70 -10.08 4.04 -7.24
CA ILE A 70 -10.90 2.93 -6.80
C ILE A 70 -12.33 3.12 -7.30
N GLU A 71 -13.10 2.04 -7.33
CA GLU A 71 -14.54 2.03 -7.55
C GLU A 71 -15.23 1.34 -6.38
N TYR A 72 -16.38 1.86 -5.96
CA TYR A 72 -17.25 1.19 -5.00
C TYR A 72 -18.57 0.81 -5.67
N HIS A 73 -18.78 -0.49 -5.86
CA HIS A 73 -19.99 -1.00 -6.49
C HIS A 73 -20.45 -2.28 -5.79
N ASN A 74 -21.76 -2.43 -5.59
CA ASN A 74 -22.35 -3.58 -4.86
C ASN A 74 -21.67 -3.87 -3.52
N ARG A 75 -21.42 -2.81 -2.75
CA ARG A 75 -20.72 -2.84 -1.45
C ARG A 75 -19.29 -3.39 -1.51
N LYS A 76 -18.68 -3.42 -2.70
CA LYS A 76 -17.32 -3.93 -2.92
C LYS A 76 -16.41 -2.82 -3.41
N ILE A 77 -15.26 -2.67 -2.79
CA ILE A 77 -14.19 -1.78 -3.26
C ILE A 77 -13.34 -2.51 -4.30
N LYS A 78 -12.94 -1.88 -5.39
CA LYS A 78 -12.01 -2.45 -6.36
C LYS A 78 -11.06 -1.37 -6.88
N LEU A 79 -9.87 -1.79 -7.29
CA LEU A 79 -8.95 -0.94 -8.03
C LEU A 79 -9.45 -0.76 -9.46
N THR A 80 -9.40 0.47 -9.95
CA THR A 80 -9.55 0.75 -11.39
C THR A 80 -8.21 0.49 -12.09
N GLU A 81 -8.19 0.42 -13.42
CA GLU A 81 -6.93 0.35 -14.18
C GLU A 81 -5.96 1.48 -13.83
N LYS A 82 -6.52 2.67 -13.59
CA LYS A 82 -5.80 3.86 -13.17
C LYS A 82 -5.19 3.69 -11.77
N GLY A 83 -5.94 3.08 -10.85
CA GLY A 83 -5.46 2.72 -9.51
C GLY A 83 -4.30 1.72 -9.57
N VAL A 84 -4.41 0.68 -10.40
CA VAL A 84 -3.36 -0.32 -10.60
C VAL A 84 -2.07 0.34 -11.10
N LYS A 85 -2.16 1.20 -12.14
CA LYS A 85 -0.99 1.94 -12.66
C LYS A 85 -0.30 2.80 -11.60
N ILE A 86 -1.04 3.36 -10.65
CA ILE A 86 -0.46 4.13 -9.54
C ILE A 86 0.20 3.21 -8.51
N ILE A 87 -0.42 2.08 -8.17
CA ILE A 87 0.17 1.07 -7.28
C ILE A 87 1.49 0.55 -7.86
N ASP A 88 1.56 0.29 -9.16
CA ASP A 88 2.79 -0.18 -9.80
C ASP A 88 3.93 0.84 -9.66
N LYS A 89 3.61 2.14 -9.75
CA LYS A 89 4.60 3.20 -9.50
C LYS A 89 5.06 3.20 -8.04
N ILE A 90 4.12 3.11 -7.09
CA ILE A 90 4.44 3.02 -5.67
C ILE A 90 5.31 1.78 -5.40
N ASN A 91 5.00 0.63 -5.99
CA ASN A 91 5.78 -0.60 -5.85
C ASN A 91 7.22 -0.43 -6.34
N LYS A 92 7.44 0.27 -7.47
CA LYS A 92 8.78 0.57 -7.96
C LYS A 92 9.58 1.43 -6.98
N GLU A 93 8.95 2.46 -6.41
CA GLU A 93 9.58 3.30 -5.39
C GLU A 93 9.91 2.49 -4.12
N VAL A 94 8.94 1.73 -3.59
CA VAL A 94 9.14 0.86 -2.42
C VAL A 94 10.25 -0.16 -2.66
N LYS A 95 10.34 -0.72 -3.86
CA LYS A 95 11.41 -1.66 -4.23
C LYS A 95 12.79 -1.02 -4.09
N GLN A 96 12.96 0.25 -4.47
CA GLN A 96 14.24 0.93 -4.31
C GLN A 96 14.65 1.04 -2.83
N PHE A 97 13.71 1.41 -1.95
CA PHE A 97 13.97 1.44 -0.51
C PHE A 97 14.34 0.05 0.04
N ASN A 98 13.64 -0.99 -0.38
CA ASN A 98 13.93 -2.37 0.04
C ASN A 98 15.29 -2.83 -0.46
N ASN A 99 15.63 -2.58 -1.72
CA ASN A 99 16.93 -2.95 -2.29
C ASN A 99 18.09 -2.29 -1.52
N VAL A 100 17.94 -1.01 -1.14
CA VAL A 100 18.95 -0.32 -0.32
C VAL A 100 19.06 -0.96 1.07
N LYS A 101 17.93 -1.31 1.69
CA LYS A 101 17.90 -2.00 2.98
C LYS A 101 18.56 -3.38 2.90
N GLU A 102 18.33 -4.14 1.83
CA GLU A 102 18.95 -5.45 1.59
C GLU A 102 20.44 -5.32 1.35
N TYR A 103 20.86 -4.37 0.51
CA TYR A 103 22.27 -4.07 0.28
C TYR A 103 23.01 -3.86 1.62
N PHE A 104 22.49 -3.02 2.51
CA PHE A 104 23.14 -2.79 3.81
C PHE A 104 23.11 -3.98 4.78
N LYS A 105 22.25 -4.99 4.57
CA LYS A 105 22.31 -6.25 5.33
C LYS A 105 23.43 -7.17 4.85
N GLU A 106 23.73 -7.13 3.56
CA GLU A 106 24.69 -8.03 2.90
C GLU A 106 26.11 -7.44 2.84
N VAL A 107 26.26 -6.13 3.01
CA VAL A 107 27.56 -5.46 2.95
C VAL A 107 28.47 -5.95 4.08
N LYS A 108 29.50 -6.73 3.71
CA LYS A 108 30.73 -6.86 4.49
C LYS A 108 31.35 -5.46 4.64
N LYS A 109 31.79 -5.15 5.87
CA LYS A 109 32.34 -3.86 6.35
C LYS A 109 32.92 -2.98 5.21
N PRO A 110 32.53 -1.70 5.12
CA PRO A 110 33.00 -0.81 4.05
C PRO A 110 34.53 -0.75 4.00
N LYS A 111 35.08 -0.66 2.78
CA LYS A 111 36.54 -0.66 2.52
C LYS A 111 37.28 0.52 3.16
N ARG A 112 36.57 1.60 3.52
CA ARG A 112 37.15 2.79 4.17
C ARG A 112 36.91 2.73 5.68
N LYS A 113 37.87 3.25 6.46
CA LYS A 113 37.70 3.43 7.91
C LYS A 113 36.47 4.30 8.15
N LEU A 114 35.52 3.78 8.92
CA LEU A 114 34.37 4.54 9.40
C LEU A 114 34.80 5.34 10.63
N GLN A 115 34.34 6.58 10.72
CA GLN A 115 34.52 7.39 11.92
C GLN A 115 33.46 7.02 12.94
N THR A 116 33.89 6.73 14.17
CA THR A 116 33.00 6.42 15.28
C THR A 116 32.81 7.68 16.11
N THR A 117 31.56 8.03 16.39
CA THR A 117 31.17 9.13 17.28
C THR A 117 30.42 8.56 18.47
N ILE A 118 30.77 8.98 19.69
CA ILE A 118 30.01 8.66 20.89
C ILE A 118 28.81 9.62 20.95
N SER A 119 27.60 9.10 21.14
CA SER A 119 26.35 9.85 21.32
C SER A 119 25.82 9.66 22.73
#